data_AF-F4PRQ1-F1
#
_entry.id   AF-F4PRQ1-F1
#
_cell.length_a   1.000
_cell.length_b   1.000
_cell.length_c   1.000
_cell.angle_alpha   90.00
_cell.angle_beta   90.00
_cell.angle_gamma   90.00
#
_symmetry.space_group_name_H-M   'P 1'
#
loop_
_entity.id
_entity.type
_entity.pdbx_description
1 polymer ?
#
loop_
_entity_poly.entity_id
_entity_poly.type
_entity_poly.pdbx_seq_one_letter_code
_entity_poly.pdbx_strand_id
1 'polypeptide(L)'
;MADVEKHIHRALETLPAGKDTRVGGSFDMNNAKIVNSNGQATDAVTKPQNGNPPHPCCLVGVNYRPSSIQGLTYNGNTVTFNADMKPAIVYTKYIEGKEVYAPTVHPSDKYKGFTREYTPSNQNVRVSVSNAIDDCEKALQIGNLYNYTVIMNEEKGSWNASLQPGKWVIYQTHIYYAWRITVSNETPLQYIKDVLNANNYPFRVNAHDPQYVYGISVVNRNDNFVLAFDTRAKEPVTYNQVTDYMFGAGYSRWSGSF
;
A
#
# COMPACT_ATOMS: atom_id res chain seq x y z
N MET A 1 -4.54 -10.49 -21.23
CA MET A 1 -4.06 -9.77 -20.02
C MET A 1 -3.46 -8.40 -20.31
N ALA A 2 -3.51 -7.88 -21.56
CA ALA A 2 -2.90 -6.59 -21.93
C ALA A 2 -3.88 -5.38 -21.93
N ASP A 3 -5.15 -5.57 -21.50
CA ASP A 3 -6.21 -4.56 -21.67
C ASP A 3 -6.55 -3.74 -20.41
N VAL A 4 -6.05 -4.14 -19.24
CA VAL A 4 -6.31 -3.44 -17.97
C VAL A 4 -5.33 -2.29 -17.75
N GLU A 5 -4.07 -2.44 -18.15
CA GLU A 5 -3.06 -1.35 -18.09
C GLU A 5 -3.42 -0.17 -19.03
N LYS A 6 -4.13 -0.45 -20.13
CA LYS A 6 -4.51 0.57 -21.12
C LYS A 6 -5.58 1.54 -20.59
N HIS A 7 -6.35 1.15 -19.57
CA HIS A 7 -7.40 2.00 -18.99
C HIS A 7 -6.90 2.92 -17.87
N ILE A 8 -5.81 2.54 -17.17
CA ILE A 8 -5.20 3.40 -16.14
C ILE A 8 -4.46 4.59 -16.78
N HIS A 9 -3.85 4.40 -17.96
CA HIS A 9 -3.26 5.51 -18.72
C HIS A 9 -4.30 6.49 -19.29
N ARG A 10 -5.53 6.05 -19.56
CA ARG A 10 -6.55 6.88 -20.23
C ARG A 10 -7.30 7.84 -19.30
N ALA A 11 -7.32 7.58 -17.99
CA ALA A 11 -7.94 8.48 -17.00
C ALA A 11 -7.10 9.74 -16.70
N LEU A 12 -5.85 9.78 -17.16
CA LEU A 12 -4.97 10.95 -17.08
C LEU A 12 -5.03 11.83 -18.36
N GLU A 13 -5.82 11.45 -19.37
CA GLU A 13 -5.89 12.13 -20.67
C GLU A 13 -7.00 13.18 -20.77
N THR A 14 -7.93 13.27 -19.81
CA THR A 14 -9.00 14.30 -19.83
C THR A 14 -8.67 15.55 -19.01
N LEU A 15 -7.44 15.67 -18.51
CA LEU A 15 -6.85 16.93 -18.07
C LEU A 15 -5.64 17.21 -18.98
N PRO A 16 -5.41 18.47 -19.43
CA PRO A 16 -4.13 18.83 -19.99
C PRO A 16 -3.09 18.82 -18.86
N ALA A 17 -2.58 17.62 -18.55
CA ALA A 17 -1.25 17.31 -18.00
C ALA A 17 -1.24 16.00 -17.17
N GLY A 18 -1.46 14.87 -17.83
CA GLY A 18 -0.56 13.71 -17.74
C GLY A 18 0.77 13.94 -18.50
N LYS A 19 1.19 15.20 -18.65
CA LYS A 19 2.37 15.62 -19.40
C LYS A 19 3.30 16.59 -18.67
N ASP A 20 2.98 17.03 -17.45
CA ASP A 20 3.87 17.96 -16.73
C ASP A 20 4.11 17.64 -15.25
N THR A 21 4.02 16.36 -14.90
CA THR A 21 4.77 15.80 -13.77
C THR A 21 6.25 15.58 -14.10
N ARG A 22 6.67 15.82 -15.37
CA ARG A 22 8.05 15.65 -15.84
C ARG A 22 9.04 16.61 -15.18
N VAL A 23 8.58 17.75 -14.66
CA VAL A 23 9.43 18.70 -13.93
C VAL A 23 9.71 18.23 -12.50
N GLY A 24 8.76 17.52 -11.86
CA GLY A 24 8.96 16.88 -10.56
C GLY A 24 9.79 15.59 -10.62
N GLY A 25 9.84 14.96 -11.80
CA GLY A 25 10.60 13.76 -12.10
C GLY A 25 10.04 12.49 -11.46
N SER A 26 10.57 11.33 -11.86
CA SER A 26 10.32 10.07 -11.16
C SER A 26 10.88 10.14 -9.74
N PHE A 27 10.10 9.76 -8.74
CA PHE A 27 10.60 9.68 -7.37
C PHE A 27 11.56 8.50 -7.21
N ASP A 28 12.81 8.79 -6.83
CA ASP A 28 13.74 7.75 -6.39
C ASP A 28 13.35 7.24 -5.00
N MET A 29 12.81 6.02 -4.95
CA MET A 29 12.39 5.38 -3.69
C MET A 29 13.56 5.13 -2.72
N ASN A 30 14.82 5.17 -3.17
CA ASN A 30 15.97 5.16 -2.26
C ASN A 30 16.01 6.41 -1.36
N ASN A 31 15.36 7.50 -1.77
CA ASN A 31 15.20 8.72 -0.98
C ASN A 31 13.90 8.74 -0.14
N ALA A 32 13.12 7.65 -0.13
CA ALA A 32 11.96 7.52 0.75
C ALA A 32 12.40 7.63 2.21
N LYS A 33 11.70 8.46 2.99
CA LYS A 33 11.92 8.60 4.43
C LYS A 33 11.54 7.30 5.13
N ILE A 34 12.25 6.96 6.20
CA ILE A 34 11.87 5.88 7.12
C ILE A 34 11.10 6.51 8.28
N VAL A 35 9.91 6.01 8.56
CA VAL A 35 8.97 6.55 9.56
C VAL A 35 8.50 5.46 10.52
N ASN A 36 8.19 5.83 11.75
CA ASN A 36 7.86 4.89 12.83
C ASN A 36 6.49 5.16 13.48
N SER A 37 5.71 6.09 12.94
CA SER A 37 4.36 6.41 13.45
C SER A 37 3.43 6.91 12.36
N ASN A 38 2.13 6.84 12.61
CA ASN A 38 1.10 7.40 11.72
C ASN A 38 1.32 8.88 11.41
N GLY A 39 1.67 9.70 12.41
CA GLY A 39 1.91 11.13 12.21
C GLY A 39 3.10 11.39 11.28
N GLN A 40 4.21 10.66 11.47
CA GLN A 40 5.38 10.78 10.58
C GLN A 40 5.07 10.28 9.16
N ALA A 41 4.32 9.19 9.03
CA ALA A 41 3.92 8.66 7.73
C ALA A 41 3.04 9.66 6.97
N THR A 42 1.97 10.15 7.59
CA THR A 42 1.08 11.16 7.01
C THR A 42 1.86 12.43 6.66
N ASP A 43 2.70 12.94 7.56
CA ASP A 43 3.49 14.15 7.27
C ASP A 43 4.44 13.97 6.09
N ALA A 44 5.09 12.81 5.98
CA ALA A 44 6.03 12.53 4.88
C ALA A 44 5.34 12.54 3.51
N VAL A 45 4.09 12.04 3.43
CA VAL A 45 3.38 11.85 2.16
C VAL A 45 2.35 12.93 1.84
N THR A 46 1.96 13.75 2.81
CA THR A 46 0.94 14.79 2.62
C THR A 46 1.47 16.22 2.74
N LYS A 47 2.59 16.45 3.46
CA LYS A 47 3.12 17.80 3.72
C LYS A 47 4.39 18.08 2.93
N PRO A 48 4.54 19.28 2.33
CA PRO A 48 5.80 19.73 1.76
C PRO A 48 6.95 19.67 2.77
N GLN A 49 8.16 19.34 2.28
CA GLN A 49 9.35 19.11 3.11
C GLN A 49 10.46 20.05 2.66
N ASN A 50 10.79 21.08 3.44
CA ASN A 50 11.86 22.04 3.13
C ASN A 50 11.71 22.67 1.71
N GLY A 51 10.49 23.07 1.35
CA GLY A 51 10.18 23.65 0.04
C GLY A 51 10.01 22.65 -1.10
N ASN A 52 10.29 21.36 -0.85
CA ASN A 52 10.02 20.27 -1.78
C ASN A 52 8.57 19.76 -1.64
N PRO A 53 8.00 19.19 -2.70
CA PRO A 53 6.73 18.49 -2.63
C PRO A 53 6.78 17.33 -1.62
N PRO A 54 5.61 16.87 -1.10
CA PRO A 54 5.55 15.65 -0.31
C PRO A 54 6.18 14.46 -1.06
N HIS A 55 6.71 13.49 -0.31
CA HIS A 55 7.21 12.27 -0.93
C HIS A 55 6.03 11.39 -1.35
N PRO A 56 6.00 10.80 -2.56
CA PRO A 56 4.89 9.94 -2.96
C PRO A 56 4.85 8.64 -2.15
N CYS A 57 5.90 8.31 -1.39
CA CYS A 57 5.92 7.21 -0.41
C CYS A 57 6.93 7.42 0.72
N CYS A 58 6.77 6.65 1.80
CA CYS A 58 7.72 6.50 2.90
C CYS A 58 7.78 5.03 3.38
N LEU A 59 8.97 4.58 3.78
CA LEU A 59 9.19 3.26 4.35
C LEU A 59 8.87 3.27 5.84
N VAL A 60 8.47 2.12 6.38
CA VAL A 60 8.12 1.98 7.78
C VAL A 60 9.23 1.24 8.53
N GLY A 61 9.85 1.93 9.49
CA GLY A 61 11.00 1.45 10.28
C GLY A 61 10.59 0.72 11.55
N VAL A 62 9.77 -0.32 11.42
CA VAL A 62 9.27 -1.10 12.56
C VAL A 62 9.67 -2.56 12.48
N ASN A 63 9.66 -3.23 13.65
CA ASN A 63 9.91 -4.65 13.76
C ASN A 63 8.72 -5.48 13.35
N TYR A 64 9.03 -6.67 12.84
CA TYR A 64 8.08 -7.74 12.62
C TYR A 64 7.37 -8.14 13.93
N ARG A 65 6.09 -8.46 13.82
CA ARG A 65 5.28 -8.97 14.92
C ARG A 65 4.82 -10.39 14.60
N PRO A 66 4.95 -11.34 15.53
CA PRO A 66 4.40 -12.67 15.36
C PRO A 66 2.90 -12.60 15.06
N SER A 67 2.46 -13.43 14.12
CA SER A 67 1.11 -13.50 13.61
C SER A 67 0.84 -14.86 12.96
N SER A 68 -0.28 -15.00 12.25
CA SER A 68 -0.60 -16.21 11.48
C SER A 68 -1.46 -15.91 10.25
N ILE A 69 -1.27 -16.73 9.22
CA ILE A 69 -2.14 -16.77 8.03
C ILE A 69 -2.92 -18.08 8.10
N GLN A 70 -4.22 -17.96 8.33
CA GLN A 70 -5.16 -19.06 8.57
C GLN A 70 -6.18 -19.17 7.44
N GLY A 71 -6.89 -20.31 7.40
CA GLY A 71 -8.01 -20.51 6.47
C GLY A 71 -7.58 -20.84 5.04
N LEU A 72 -6.31 -21.18 4.83
CA LEU A 72 -5.80 -21.72 3.58
C LEU A 72 -6.28 -23.16 3.44
N THR A 73 -6.64 -23.60 2.24
CA THR A 73 -7.04 -25.00 1.99
C THR A 73 -6.00 -25.70 1.12
N TYR A 74 -5.56 -26.89 1.53
CA TYR A 74 -4.67 -27.74 0.73
C TYR A 74 -4.95 -29.22 1.00
N ASN A 75 -5.10 -30.01 -0.07
CA ASN A 75 -5.44 -31.45 -0.01
C ASN A 75 -6.63 -31.77 0.92
N GLY A 76 -7.67 -30.92 0.89
CA GLY A 76 -8.89 -31.09 1.69
C GLY A 76 -8.77 -30.67 3.17
N ASN A 77 -7.59 -30.22 3.61
CA ASN A 77 -7.35 -29.76 4.98
C ASN A 77 -7.24 -28.24 5.05
N THR A 78 -7.63 -27.66 6.18
CA THR A 78 -7.33 -26.28 6.54
C THR A 78 -5.90 -26.19 7.04
N VAL A 79 -5.11 -25.30 6.45
CA VAL A 79 -3.72 -25.03 6.78
C VAL A 79 -3.61 -23.66 7.44
N THR A 80 -2.77 -23.60 8.47
CA THR A 80 -2.35 -22.37 9.14
C THR A 80 -0.84 -22.27 9.05
N PHE A 81 -0.34 -21.11 8.64
CA PHE A 81 1.08 -20.78 8.74
C PHE A 81 1.30 -19.78 9.87
N ASN A 82 2.28 -20.06 10.72
CA ASN A 82 2.88 -19.04 11.56
C ASN A 82 3.63 -18.06 10.66
N ALA A 83 3.36 -16.78 10.82
CA ALA A 83 3.96 -15.73 10.02
C ALA A 83 4.39 -14.58 10.92
N ASP A 84 5.32 -13.76 10.46
CA ASP A 84 5.51 -12.44 11.03
C ASP A 84 4.90 -11.40 10.10
N MET A 85 4.32 -10.33 10.65
CA MET A 85 3.77 -9.22 9.88
C MET A 85 4.30 -7.87 10.34
N LYS A 86 4.48 -6.94 9.40
CA LYS A 86 4.65 -5.53 9.69
C LYS A 86 4.13 -4.63 8.55
N PRO A 87 3.72 -3.40 8.84
CA PRO A 87 3.66 -2.35 7.83
C PRO A 87 5.08 -2.07 7.32
N ALA A 88 5.22 -1.88 6.01
CA ALA A 88 6.52 -1.78 5.35
C ALA A 88 6.65 -0.50 4.52
N ILE A 89 5.56 -0.02 3.89
CA ILE A 89 5.55 1.22 3.11
C ILE A 89 4.16 1.86 3.14
N VAL A 90 4.13 3.19 3.22
CA VAL A 90 2.94 4.01 2.97
C VAL A 90 3.17 4.78 1.67
N TYR A 91 2.20 4.78 0.78
CA TYR A 91 2.34 5.43 -0.53
C TYR A 91 1.04 6.09 -0.99
N THR A 92 1.17 7.06 -1.88
CA THR A 92 0.07 7.88 -2.39
C THR A 92 -0.58 7.21 -3.60
N LYS A 93 -1.91 7.31 -3.69
CA LYS A 93 -2.73 6.95 -4.84
C LYS A 93 -3.45 8.20 -5.33
N TYR A 94 -3.35 8.46 -6.62
CA TYR A 94 -4.15 9.47 -7.29
C TYR A 94 -5.63 9.09 -7.29
N ILE A 95 -6.49 10.04 -6.93
CA ILE A 95 -7.94 9.89 -6.99
C ILE A 95 -8.48 10.65 -8.20
N GLU A 96 -8.28 11.96 -8.24
CA GLU A 96 -8.73 12.82 -9.33
C GLU A 96 -8.00 14.17 -9.36
N GLY A 97 -8.12 14.89 -10.47
CA GLY A 97 -7.69 16.28 -10.61
C GLY A 97 -8.89 17.19 -10.83
N LYS A 98 -8.85 18.38 -10.24
CA LYS A 98 -9.97 19.31 -10.23
C LYS A 98 -9.54 20.76 -10.41
N GLU A 99 -10.19 21.46 -11.32
CA GLU A 99 -10.12 22.92 -11.43
C GLU A 99 -11.37 23.56 -10.84
N VAL A 100 -11.19 24.58 -10.01
CA VAL A 100 -12.26 25.34 -9.39
C VAL A 100 -12.02 26.84 -9.57
N TYR A 101 -13.09 27.60 -9.83
CA TYR A 101 -13.02 29.04 -10.10
C TYR A 101 -13.52 29.91 -8.95
N ALA A 102 -14.10 29.28 -7.92
CA ALA A 102 -14.56 29.91 -6.69
C ALA A 102 -14.31 28.94 -5.51
N PRO A 103 -14.15 29.43 -4.28
CA PRO A 103 -14.06 28.56 -3.10
C PRO A 103 -15.26 27.60 -3.04
N THR A 104 -14.98 26.30 -2.85
CA THR A 104 -16.03 25.28 -2.89
C THR A 104 -15.69 24.07 -2.03
N VAL A 105 -16.74 23.31 -1.66
CA VAL A 105 -16.62 21.98 -1.09
C VAL A 105 -16.89 20.98 -2.21
N HIS A 106 -15.84 20.32 -2.68
CA HIS A 106 -15.89 19.37 -3.78
C HIS A 106 -15.99 17.93 -3.24
N PRO A 107 -17.04 17.16 -3.56
CA PRO A 107 -17.12 15.76 -3.21
C PRO A 107 -16.16 14.94 -4.09
N SER A 108 -15.29 14.18 -3.46
CA SER A 108 -14.31 13.29 -4.09
C SER A 108 -14.50 11.86 -3.60
N ASP A 109 -14.07 10.91 -4.41
CA ASP A 109 -14.04 9.51 -4.02
C ASP A 109 -13.04 9.26 -2.88
N LYS A 110 -13.37 8.28 -2.05
CA LYS A 110 -12.49 7.72 -1.02
C LYS A 110 -12.71 6.22 -0.92
N TYR A 111 -11.66 5.45 -0.68
CA TYR A 111 -11.74 4.00 -0.63
C TYR A 111 -11.43 3.47 0.77
N LYS A 112 -12.13 2.41 1.18
CA LYS A 112 -11.92 1.67 2.43
C LYS A 112 -11.71 0.20 2.10
N GLY A 113 -10.99 -0.55 2.92
CA GLY A 113 -10.73 -1.99 2.76
C GLY A 113 -9.44 -2.32 2.03
N PHE A 114 -9.25 -3.61 1.76
CA PHE A 114 -8.16 -4.12 0.91
C PHE A 114 -8.27 -3.52 -0.49
N THR A 115 -7.15 -3.09 -1.07
CA THR A 115 -7.17 -2.54 -2.43
C THR A 115 -7.59 -3.58 -3.47
N ARG A 116 -8.20 -3.17 -4.59
CA ARG A 116 -8.55 -4.13 -5.66
C ARG A 116 -7.34 -4.83 -6.28
N GLU A 117 -6.22 -4.12 -6.35
CA GLU A 117 -4.94 -4.64 -6.85
C GLU A 117 -4.41 -5.76 -5.96
N TYR A 118 -4.80 -5.74 -4.67
CA TYR A 118 -4.41 -6.73 -3.70
C TYR A 118 -5.58 -7.08 -2.77
N THR A 119 -6.27 -8.17 -3.08
CA THR A 119 -7.34 -8.72 -2.24
C THR A 119 -7.20 -10.24 -2.18
N PRO A 120 -7.04 -10.84 -0.98
CA PRO A 120 -7.13 -12.29 -0.86
C PRO A 120 -8.47 -12.79 -1.41
N SER A 121 -8.42 -13.75 -2.32
CA SER A 121 -9.62 -14.28 -3.00
C SER A 121 -10.56 -15.03 -2.05
N ASN A 122 -10.00 -15.69 -1.04
CA ASN A 122 -10.73 -16.45 -0.02
C ASN A 122 -11.11 -15.58 1.19
N GLN A 123 -12.40 -15.59 1.56
CA GLN A 123 -12.92 -14.83 2.70
C GLN A 123 -12.28 -15.21 4.05
N ASN A 124 -12.04 -16.49 4.30
CA ASN A 124 -11.44 -16.94 5.56
C ASN A 124 -10.01 -16.42 5.69
N VAL A 125 -9.25 -16.47 4.58
CA VAL A 125 -7.89 -15.94 4.54
C VAL A 125 -7.90 -14.42 4.73
N ARG A 126 -8.84 -13.71 4.12
CA ARG A 126 -9.01 -12.26 4.30
C ARG A 126 -9.28 -11.89 5.76
N VAL A 127 -10.17 -12.62 6.44
CA VAL A 127 -10.44 -12.43 7.87
C VAL A 127 -9.17 -12.67 8.68
N SER A 128 -8.42 -13.73 8.39
CA SER A 128 -7.14 -13.99 9.06
C SER A 128 -6.13 -12.86 8.86
N VAL A 129 -5.96 -12.37 7.63
CA VAL A 129 -5.06 -11.26 7.31
C VAL A 129 -5.52 -9.97 7.98
N SER A 130 -6.83 -9.72 8.03
CA SER A 130 -7.40 -8.58 8.75
C SER A 130 -7.04 -8.62 10.23
N ASN A 131 -7.19 -9.77 10.89
CA ASN A 131 -6.87 -9.91 12.31
C ASN A 131 -5.36 -9.72 12.54
N ALA A 132 -4.52 -10.28 11.66
CA ALA A 132 -3.08 -10.08 11.69
C ALA A 132 -2.69 -8.60 11.57
N ILE A 133 -3.36 -7.85 10.68
CA ILE A 133 -3.14 -6.41 10.52
C ILE A 133 -3.57 -5.66 11.79
N ASP A 134 -4.74 -5.95 12.35
CA ASP A 134 -5.24 -5.29 13.56
C ASP A 134 -4.29 -5.49 14.77
N ASP A 135 -3.83 -6.73 14.99
CA ASP A 135 -2.83 -7.04 16.03
C ASP A 135 -1.51 -6.27 15.80
N CYS A 136 -1.10 -6.15 14.54
CA CYS A 136 0.09 -5.41 14.14
C CYS A 136 -0.05 -3.90 14.40
N GLU A 137 -1.18 -3.30 14.01
CA GLU A 137 -1.44 -1.86 14.17
C GLU A 137 -1.56 -1.44 15.63
N LYS A 138 -2.22 -2.27 16.47
CA LYS A 138 -2.29 -2.06 17.92
C LYS A 138 -0.92 -2.02 18.57
N ALA A 139 0.02 -2.81 18.05
CA ALA A 139 1.39 -2.86 18.57
C ALA A 139 2.30 -1.75 18.00
N LEU A 140 2.09 -1.31 16.76
CA LEU A 140 3.12 -0.56 16.00
C LEU A 140 2.82 0.93 15.74
N GLN A 141 1.77 1.52 16.31
CA GLN A 141 1.42 2.96 16.18
C GLN A 141 1.37 3.51 14.74
N ILE A 142 1.31 2.63 13.74
CA ILE A 142 1.20 2.94 12.33
C ILE A 142 0.24 1.94 11.69
N GLY A 143 -0.69 2.45 10.88
CA GLY A 143 -1.80 1.63 10.43
C GLY A 143 -2.65 2.25 9.34
N ASN A 144 -3.84 1.69 9.14
CA ASN A 144 -4.75 2.11 8.07
C ASN A 144 -5.63 3.33 8.43
N LEU A 145 -5.61 3.79 9.69
CA LEU A 145 -6.36 4.95 10.20
C LEU A 145 -7.90 4.85 10.13
N TYR A 146 -8.45 3.73 9.68
CA TYR A 146 -9.87 3.40 9.86
C TYR A 146 -10.04 2.56 11.12
N ASN A 147 -11.25 2.61 11.68
CA ASN A 147 -11.69 1.66 12.68
C ASN A 147 -12.38 0.48 11.97
N TYR A 148 -11.74 -0.68 11.97
CA TYR A 148 -12.28 -1.92 11.42
C TYR A 148 -12.62 -2.90 12.54
N THR A 149 -13.74 -3.60 12.38
CA THR A 149 -13.91 -4.91 13.04
C THR A 149 -13.25 -6.00 12.21
N VAL A 150 -13.43 -5.93 10.89
CA VAL A 150 -12.75 -6.76 9.89
C VAL A 150 -12.50 -5.88 8.66
N ILE A 151 -11.31 -5.98 8.06
CA ILE A 151 -10.96 -5.32 6.81
C ILE A 151 -11.65 -6.06 5.66
N MET A 152 -12.56 -5.36 4.99
CA MET A 152 -13.40 -5.90 3.93
C MET A 152 -12.76 -5.75 2.55
N ASN A 153 -13.47 -6.17 1.50
CA ASN A 153 -13.17 -5.77 0.12
C ASN A 153 -13.11 -4.24 -0.01
N GLU A 154 -12.50 -3.77 -1.09
CA GLU A 154 -12.51 -2.34 -1.41
C GLU A 154 -13.95 -1.82 -1.54
N GLU A 155 -14.30 -0.87 -0.69
CA GLU A 155 -15.57 -0.15 -0.70
C GLU A 155 -15.32 1.31 -1.06
N LYS A 156 -16.13 1.82 -1.99
CA LYS A 156 -16.11 3.22 -2.40
C LYS A 156 -17.02 4.03 -1.48
N GLY A 157 -16.49 5.10 -0.92
CA GLY A 157 -17.19 6.13 -0.15
C GLY A 157 -16.92 7.53 -0.72
N SER A 158 -17.22 8.55 0.08
CA SER A 158 -17.07 9.96 -0.29
C SER A 158 -16.27 10.74 0.76
N TRP A 159 -15.52 11.73 0.29
CA TRP A 159 -14.78 12.69 1.09
C TRP A 159 -14.93 14.09 0.50
N ASN A 160 -15.16 15.08 1.37
CA ASN A 160 -15.37 16.45 0.94
C ASN A 160 -14.06 17.25 1.04
N ALA A 161 -13.54 17.68 -0.11
CA ALA A 161 -12.36 18.53 -0.21
C ALA A 161 -12.77 20.01 -0.18
N SER A 162 -12.14 20.80 0.69
CA SER A 162 -12.28 22.26 0.65
C SER A 162 -11.24 22.85 -0.29
N LEU A 163 -11.67 23.46 -1.40
CA LEU A 163 -10.80 23.93 -2.48
C LEU A 163 -10.95 25.44 -2.66
N GLN A 164 -9.82 26.14 -2.81
CA GLN A 164 -9.75 27.55 -3.23
C GLN A 164 -9.63 27.63 -4.77
N PRO A 165 -9.92 28.77 -5.42
CA PRO A 165 -9.73 28.93 -6.85
C PRO A 165 -8.34 28.47 -7.31
N GLY A 166 -8.31 27.60 -8.33
CA GLY A 166 -7.07 27.00 -8.82
C GLY A 166 -7.27 25.57 -9.31
N LYS A 167 -6.14 24.94 -9.66
CA LYS A 167 -6.06 23.54 -10.07
C LYS A 167 -5.52 22.71 -8.91
N TRP A 168 -6.12 21.56 -8.68
CA TRP A 168 -5.84 20.69 -7.54
C TRP A 168 -5.73 19.24 -7.97
N VAL A 169 -4.95 18.48 -7.23
CA VAL A 169 -4.91 17.02 -7.31
C VAL A 169 -5.31 16.45 -5.96
N ILE A 170 -6.19 15.46 -5.99
CA ILE A 170 -6.71 14.77 -4.82
C ILE A 170 -6.06 13.40 -4.74
N TYR A 171 -5.55 13.08 -3.55
CA TYR A 171 -4.88 11.81 -3.26
C TYR A 171 -5.52 11.12 -2.06
N GLN A 172 -5.30 9.82 -2.02
CA GLN A 172 -5.50 9.00 -0.82
C GLN A 172 -4.22 8.18 -0.60
N THR A 173 -3.84 7.92 0.64
CA THR A 173 -2.69 7.04 0.89
C THR A 173 -3.12 5.59 1.09
N HIS A 174 -2.19 4.67 0.82
CA HIS A 174 -2.29 3.25 1.06
C HIS A 174 -1.19 2.82 2.04
N ILE A 175 -1.44 1.74 2.77
CA ILE A 175 -0.42 1.06 3.55
C ILE A 175 -0.22 -0.36 3.02
N TYR A 176 1.05 -0.73 2.92
CA TYR A 176 1.51 -2.02 2.48
C TYR A 176 2.03 -2.77 3.71
N TYR A 177 1.36 -3.86 4.06
CA TYR A 177 1.81 -4.82 5.04
C TYR A 177 2.62 -5.90 4.34
N ALA A 178 3.81 -6.17 4.84
CA ALA A 178 4.57 -7.33 4.46
C ALA A 178 4.42 -8.39 5.55
N TRP A 179 4.21 -9.62 5.13
CA TRP A 179 4.30 -10.77 6.01
C TRP A 179 5.32 -11.78 5.49
N ARG A 180 5.88 -12.58 6.39
CA ARG A 180 6.85 -13.64 6.04
C ARG A 180 6.55 -14.93 6.79
N ILE A 181 6.71 -16.06 6.11
CA ILE A 181 6.62 -17.41 6.67
C ILE A 181 8.02 -18.01 6.66
N THR A 182 8.47 -18.54 7.79
CA THR A 182 9.77 -19.21 7.92
C THR A 182 9.75 -20.57 7.21
N VAL A 183 10.72 -20.79 6.34
CA VAL A 183 11.01 -22.08 5.73
C VAL A 183 11.74 -22.96 6.74
N SER A 184 11.26 -24.18 6.96
CA SER A 184 11.89 -25.14 7.86
C SER A 184 11.77 -26.57 7.31
N ASN A 185 12.36 -27.55 8.01
CA ASN A 185 12.19 -28.96 7.66
C ASN A 185 10.73 -29.43 7.81
N GLU A 186 10.01 -28.86 8.79
CA GLU A 186 8.60 -29.17 9.05
C GLU A 186 7.67 -28.44 8.07
N THR A 187 8.07 -27.25 7.62
CA THR A 187 7.32 -26.43 6.67
C THR A 187 8.23 -26.07 5.47
N PRO A 188 8.48 -27.03 4.57
CA PRO A 188 9.45 -26.83 3.49
C PRO A 188 8.95 -25.83 2.45
N LEU A 189 9.88 -25.18 1.75
CA LEU A 189 9.59 -24.13 0.77
C LEU A 189 8.55 -24.56 -0.27
N GLN A 190 8.70 -25.77 -0.82
CA GLN A 190 7.78 -26.26 -1.85
C GLN A 190 6.35 -26.42 -1.29
N TYR A 191 6.21 -26.91 -0.05
CA TYR A 191 4.91 -27.02 0.60
C TYR A 191 4.25 -25.65 0.78
N ILE A 192 4.99 -24.65 1.25
CA ILE A 192 4.46 -23.27 1.38
C ILE A 192 3.97 -22.76 0.03
N LYS A 193 4.79 -22.91 -1.03
CA LYS A 193 4.44 -22.50 -2.40
C LYS A 193 3.16 -23.18 -2.88
N ASP A 194 3.05 -24.49 -2.69
CA ASP A 194 1.90 -25.27 -3.16
C ASP A 194 0.62 -24.85 -2.45
N VAL A 195 0.66 -24.65 -1.12
CA VAL A 195 -0.48 -24.16 -0.34
C VAL A 195 -0.89 -22.76 -0.79
N LEU A 196 0.05 -21.82 -0.93
CA LEU A 196 -0.27 -20.45 -1.34
C LEU A 196 -0.82 -20.40 -2.78
N ASN A 197 -0.22 -21.14 -3.71
CA ASN A 197 -0.72 -21.26 -5.09
C ASN A 197 -2.13 -21.86 -5.15
N ALA A 198 -2.40 -22.93 -4.40
CA ALA A 198 -3.72 -23.55 -4.34
C ALA A 198 -4.81 -22.59 -3.85
N ASN A 199 -4.43 -21.56 -3.09
CA ASN A 199 -5.32 -20.53 -2.58
C ASN A 199 -5.29 -19.22 -3.39
N ASN A 200 -4.61 -19.20 -4.55
CA ASN A 200 -4.37 -18.01 -5.35
C ASN A 200 -3.81 -16.85 -4.51
N TYR A 201 -2.95 -17.17 -3.54
CA TYR A 201 -2.35 -16.18 -2.67
C TYR A 201 -1.01 -15.72 -3.26
N PRO A 202 -0.88 -14.44 -3.63
CA PRO A 202 0.36 -13.93 -4.21
C PRO A 202 1.49 -13.90 -3.18
N PHE A 203 2.65 -14.42 -3.57
CA PHE A 203 3.85 -14.42 -2.73
C PHE A 203 5.10 -14.13 -3.56
N ARG A 204 6.21 -13.93 -2.84
CA ARG A 204 7.56 -13.73 -3.36
C ARG A 204 8.54 -14.54 -2.54
N VAL A 205 9.56 -15.06 -3.20
CA VAL A 205 10.75 -15.63 -2.57
C VAL A 205 11.89 -14.72 -2.93
N ASN A 206 12.62 -14.22 -1.93
CA ASN A 206 13.77 -13.36 -2.19
C ASN A 206 15.04 -14.21 -2.19
N ALA A 207 15.84 -14.11 -3.26
CA ALA A 207 17.13 -14.80 -3.34
C ALA A 207 18.11 -14.35 -2.24
N HIS A 208 17.96 -13.12 -1.74
CA HIS A 208 18.77 -12.58 -0.64
C HIS A 208 18.35 -13.09 0.74
N ASP A 209 17.17 -13.72 0.86
CA ASP A 209 16.65 -14.22 2.14
C ASP A 209 15.82 -15.50 1.93
N PRO A 210 16.47 -16.60 1.54
CA PRO A 210 15.79 -17.82 1.11
C PRO A 210 15.09 -18.58 2.26
N GLN A 211 15.33 -18.18 3.50
CA GLN A 211 14.69 -18.77 4.68
C GLN A 211 13.25 -18.30 4.87
N TYR A 212 12.76 -17.37 4.04
CA TYR A 212 11.41 -16.83 4.15
C TYR A 212 10.65 -16.82 2.81
N VAL A 213 9.35 -17.06 2.90
CA VAL A 213 8.38 -16.75 1.85
C VAL A 213 7.60 -15.51 2.26
N TYR A 214 7.59 -14.50 1.40
CA TYR A 214 6.94 -13.22 1.68
C TYR A 214 5.60 -13.12 0.99
N GLY A 215 4.61 -12.58 1.68
CA GLY A 215 3.40 -12.06 1.07
C GLY A 215 3.17 -10.61 1.45
N ILE A 216 2.17 -10.04 0.78
CA ILE A 216 1.88 -8.62 0.82
C ILE A 216 0.45 -8.46 1.33
N SER A 217 0.05 -7.30 1.80
CA SER A 217 -1.35 -6.92 1.94
C SER A 217 -1.47 -5.41 1.86
N VAL A 218 -2.26 -4.91 0.91
CA VAL A 218 -2.41 -3.46 0.72
C VAL A 218 -3.80 -3.03 1.14
N VAL A 219 -3.85 -2.05 2.03
CA VAL A 219 -5.09 -1.50 2.61
C VAL A 219 -5.12 0.00 2.38
N ASN A 220 -6.30 0.52 2.03
CA ASN A 220 -6.53 1.95 1.92
C ASN A 220 -6.39 2.63 3.30
N ARG A 221 -5.69 3.76 3.37
CA ARG A 221 -5.61 4.58 4.60
C ARG A 221 -6.67 5.67 4.63
N ASN A 222 -7.06 6.10 5.83
CA ASN A 222 -8.08 7.13 6.08
C ASN A 222 -7.55 8.57 6.03
N ASP A 223 -6.48 8.86 5.29
CA ASP A 223 -5.88 10.19 5.11
C ASP A 223 -5.88 10.61 3.64
N ASN A 224 -6.99 11.23 3.23
CA ASN A 224 -7.08 11.94 1.95
C ASN A 224 -6.50 13.34 2.09
N PHE A 225 -5.92 13.85 1.01
CA PHE A 225 -5.36 15.20 0.99
C PHE A 225 -5.41 15.78 -0.42
N VAL A 226 -5.25 17.09 -0.49
CA VAL A 226 -5.17 17.82 -1.75
C VAL A 226 -3.83 18.51 -1.87
N LEU A 227 -3.29 18.53 -3.08
CA LEU A 227 -2.14 19.35 -3.45
C LEU A 227 -2.57 20.31 -4.56
N ALA A 228 -2.07 21.54 -4.52
CA ALA A 228 -2.18 22.42 -5.66
C ALA A 228 -1.46 21.79 -6.85
N PHE A 229 -2.05 21.92 -8.05
CA PHE A 229 -1.40 21.57 -9.30
C PHE A 229 -0.34 22.64 -9.58
N ASP A 230 0.81 22.50 -8.94
CA ASP A 230 2.02 23.22 -9.29
C ASP A 230 3.04 22.26 -9.91
N THR A 231 4.09 22.79 -10.54
CA THR A 231 5.11 22.00 -11.24
C THR A 231 5.94 21.08 -10.35
N ARG A 232 5.68 21.05 -9.04
CA ARG A 232 6.45 20.27 -8.06
C ARG A 232 5.74 18.99 -7.66
N ALA A 233 4.44 18.81 -7.90
CA ALA A 233 3.78 17.55 -7.57
C ALA A 233 4.47 16.36 -8.27
N LYS A 234 4.92 15.38 -7.47
CA LYS A 234 5.56 14.16 -8.00
C LYS A 234 4.50 13.17 -8.46
N GLU A 235 4.84 12.35 -9.46
CA GLU A 235 3.99 11.22 -9.84
C GLU A 235 3.83 10.26 -8.65
N PRO A 236 2.61 9.81 -8.35
CA PRO A 236 2.39 8.73 -7.41
C PRO A 236 3.13 7.47 -7.88
N VAL A 237 3.65 6.72 -6.92
CA VAL A 237 4.22 5.40 -7.20
C VAL A 237 3.10 4.39 -7.43
N THR A 238 3.28 3.49 -8.39
CA THR A 238 2.32 2.42 -8.65
C THR A 238 2.55 1.22 -7.72
N TYR A 239 1.55 0.36 -7.55
CA TYR A 239 1.69 -0.89 -6.81
C TYR A 239 2.86 -1.76 -7.30
N ASN A 240 3.04 -1.88 -8.62
CA ASN A 240 4.12 -2.66 -9.21
C ASN A 240 5.49 -2.03 -8.91
N GLN A 241 5.62 -0.71 -9.08
CA GLN A 241 6.87 0.01 -8.75
C GLN A 241 7.25 -0.20 -7.27
N VAL A 242 6.28 -0.04 -6.36
CA VAL A 242 6.49 -0.29 -4.93
C VAL A 242 6.92 -1.74 -4.70
N THR A 243 6.19 -2.71 -5.24
CA THR A 243 6.48 -4.14 -5.03
C THR A 243 7.85 -4.52 -5.56
N ASP A 244 8.20 -4.11 -6.78
CA ASP A 244 9.49 -4.39 -7.42
C ASP A 244 10.65 -3.76 -6.65
N TYR A 245 10.48 -2.52 -6.18
CA TYR A 245 11.48 -1.87 -5.33
C TYR A 245 11.66 -2.62 -4.01
N MET A 246 10.57 -2.98 -3.33
CA MET A 246 10.62 -3.68 -2.04
C MET A 246 11.30 -5.04 -2.17
N PHE A 247 11.03 -5.82 -3.22
CA PHE A 247 11.68 -7.12 -3.41
C PHE A 247 13.00 -7.08 -4.19
N GLY A 248 13.40 -5.91 -4.69
CA GLY A 248 14.66 -5.66 -5.37
C GLY A 248 15.59 -4.75 -4.57
N ALA A 249 15.93 -3.58 -5.14
CA ALA A 249 16.94 -2.67 -4.60
C ALA A 249 16.63 -2.14 -3.17
N GLY A 250 15.34 -2.04 -2.82
CA GLY A 250 14.89 -1.56 -1.53
C GLY A 250 14.87 -2.61 -0.42
N TYR A 251 15.15 -3.88 -0.72
CA TYR A 251 14.93 -5.01 0.21
C TYR A 251 15.53 -4.77 1.60
N SER A 252 16.83 -4.45 1.68
CA SER A 252 17.54 -4.22 2.94
C SER A 252 17.02 -3.03 3.75
N ARG A 253 16.28 -2.11 3.11
CA ARG A 253 15.73 -0.90 3.73
C ARG A 253 14.39 -1.11 4.42
N TRP A 254 13.76 -2.27 4.29
CA TRP A 254 12.50 -2.55 4.96
C TRP A 254 12.44 -3.95 5.57
N SER A 255 13.16 -4.94 5.07
CA SER A 255 13.01 -6.34 5.50
C SER A 255 13.66 -6.66 6.84
N GLY A 256 14.59 -5.83 7.28
CA GLY A 256 15.30 -6.01 8.55
C GLY A 256 14.47 -5.72 9.80
N SER A 257 15.09 -5.98 10.94
CA SER A 257 14.66 -5.42 12.23
C SER A 257 15.20 -3.98 12.36
N PHE A 258 14.41 -3.10 12.97
CA PHE A 258 14.76 -1.70 13.25
C PHE A 258 14.89 -1.44 14.74
#